data_AF-A0A945MC00-F1
#
_entry.id   AF-A0A945MC00-F1
#
_cell.length_a   1.000
_cell.length_b   1.000
_cell.length_c   1.000
_cell.angle_alpha   90.00
_cell.angle_beta   90.00
_cell.angle_gamma   90.00
#
_symmetry.space_group_name_H-M   'P 1'
#
loop_
_entity.id
_entity.type
_entity.pdbx_description
1 polymer ?
#
loop_
_entity_poly.entity_id
_entity_poly.type
_entity_poly.pdbx_seq_one_letter_code
_entity_poly.pdbx_strand_id
1 'polypeptide(L)'
;MFDEIKLVEENITKLKDDLINIKDGVDGHFNQLDDIAAHIIAIEGILIEVLKKTSVESAAIKDWIVEATTDSSGNETGSVKAQMVVDELLDSKTGDGN
;
A
#
# COMPACT_ATOMS: atom_id res chain seq x y z
N MET A 1 42.87 14.55 -22.50
CA MET A 1 41.94 15.53 -23.08
C MET A 1 40.95 14.90 -24.07
N PHE A 2 41.33 14.40 -25.25
CA PHE A 2 40.36 13.74 -26.15
C PHE A 2 39.76 12.46 -25.56
N ASP A 3 40.55 11.65 -24.85
CA ASP A 3 40.05 10.42 -24.19
C ASP A 3 39.17 10.71 -22.97
N GLU A 4 39.42 11.82 -22.26
CA GLU A 4 38.60 12.25 -21.13
C GLU A 4 37.23 12.78 -21.61
N ILE A 5 37.19 13.47 -22.75
CA ILE A 5 35.94 13.91 -23.38
C ILE A 5 35.10 12.70 -23.79
N LYS A 6 35.72 11.68 -24.41
CA LYS A 6 35.04 10.43 -24.76
C LYS A 6 34.48 9.71 -23.54
N LEU A 7 35.26 9.63 -22.46
CA LEU A 7 34.80 9.02 -21.21
C LEU A 7 33.59 9.77 -20.61
N VAL A 8 33.58 11.10 -20.70
CA VAL A 8 32.44 11.92 -20.29
C VAL A 8 31.22 11.66 -21.18
N GLU A 9 31.40 11.57 -22.49
CA GLU A 9 30.32 11.26 -23.45
C GLU A 9 29.72 9.86 -23.20
N GLU A 10 30.55 8.85 -22.92
CA GLU A 10 30.12 7.51 -22.56
C GLU A 10 29.31 7.51 -21.25
N ASN A 11 29.80 8.22 -20.23
CA ASN A 11 29.11 8.33 -18.95
C ASN A 11 27.76 9.06 -19.05
N ILE A 12 27.68 10.13 -19.85
CA ILE A 12 26.42 10.86 -20.09
C ILE A 12 25.43 9.97 -20.83
N THR A 13 25.88 9.20 -21.82
CA THR A 13 25.04 8.27 -22.56
C THR A 13 24.48 7.19 -21.65
N LYS A 14 25.33 6.62 -20.79
CA LYS A 14 24.91 5.64 -19.80
C LYS A 14 23.91 6.20 -18.79
N LEU A 15 24.16 7.42 -18.26
CA LEU A 15 23.23 8.08 -17.35
C LEU A 15 21.86 8.30 -18.00
N LYS A 16 21.83 8.66 -19.28
CA LYS A 16 20.58 8.79 -20.04
C LYS A 16 19.84 7.45 -20.11
N ASP A 17 20.52 6.36 -20.40
CA ASP A 17 19.90 5.03 -20.47
C ASP A 17 19.38 4.58 -19.10
N ASP A 18 20.13 4.83 -18.03
CA ASP A 18 19.71 4.58 -16.65
C ASP A 18 18.43 5.37 -16.31
N LEU A 19 18.35 6.65 -16.71
CA LEU A 19 17.16 7.48 -16.51
C LEU A 19 15.94 6.97 -17.29
N ILE A 20 16.11 6.44 -18.50
CA ILE A 20 15.03 5.81 -19.28
C ILE A 20 14.53 4.56 -18.57
N ASN A 21 15.44 3.69 -18.11
CA ASN A 21 15.08 2.48 -17.38
C ASN A 21 14.32 2.79 -16.08
N ILE A 22 14.73 3.85 -15.35
CA ILE A 22 14.02 4.32 -14.16
C ILE A 22 12.62 4.78 -14.53
N LYS A 23 12.48 5.60 -15.59
CA LYS A 23 11.18 6.07 -16.06
C LYS A 23 10.25 4.91 -16.39
N ASP A 24 10.73 3.94 -17.16
CA ASP A 24 9.90 2.80 -17.57
C ASP A 24 9.52 1.91 -16.39
N GLY A 25 10.41 1.76 -15.39
CA GLY A 25 10.10 1.10 -14.13
C GLY A 25 9.03 1.83 -13.31
N VAL A 26 9.12 3.17 -13.24
CA VAL A 26 8.12 4.01 -12.56
C VAL A 26 6.76 3.93 -13.25
N ASP A 27 6.71 4.01 -14.57
CA ASP A 27 5.48 3.86 -15.36
C ASP A 27 4.84 2.47 -15.13
N GLY A 28 5.66 1.42 -15.07
CA GLY A 28 5.20 0.07 -14.72
C GLY A 28 4.58 -0.01 -13.32
N HIS A 29 5.20 0.65 -12.33
CA HIS A 29 4.65 0.71 -10.98
C HIS A 29 3.33 1.48 -10.89
N PHE A 30 3.12 2.53 -11.70
CA PHE A 30 1.83 3.22 -11.74
C PHE A 30 0.70 2.31 -12.19
N ASN A 31 0.93 1.48 -13.22
CA ASN A 31 -0.07 0.50 -13.66
C ASN A 31 -0.35 -0.54 -12.57
N GLN A 32 0.69 -1.01 -11.85
CA GLN A 32 0.50 -1.94 -10.74
C GLN A 32 -0.26 -1.30 -9.57
N LEU A 33 -0.05 -0.01 -9.30
CA LEU A 33 -0.81 0.71 -8.28
C LEU A 33 -2.28 0.84 -8.66
N ASP A 34 -2.59 1.05 -9.94
CA ASP A 34 -3.97 1.06 -10.46
C ASP A 34 -4.64 -0.30 -10.26
N ASP A 35 -3.95 -1.40 -10.62
CA ASP A 35 -4.44 -2.76 -10.38
C ASP A 35 -4.66 -3.05 -8.88
N ILE A 36 -3.76 -2.61 -8.01
CA ILE A 36 -3.90 -2.75 -6.56
C ILE A 36 -5.10 -1.96 -6.04
N ALA A 37 -5.30 -0.73 -6.52
CA ALA A 37 -6.44 0.09 -6.15
C ALA A 37 -7.77 -0.57 -6.55
N ALA A 38 -7.85 -1.13 -7.76
CA ALA A 38 -9.03 -1.87 -8.23
C ALA A 38 -9.34 -3.08 -7.33
N HIS A 39 -8.31 -3.85 -6.95
CA HIS A 39 -8.48 -4.96 -6.02
C HIS A 39 -8.94 -4.52 -4.62
N ILE A 40 -8.37 -3.42 -4.08
CA ILE A 40 -8.77 -2.89 -2.77
C ILE A 40 -10.26 -2.50 -2.79
N ILE A 41 -10.70 -1.78 -3.81
CA ILE A 41 -12.11 -1.38 -3.95
C ILE A 41 -13.03 -2.61 -4.06
N ALA A 42 -12.62 -3.62 -4.82
CA ALA A 42 -13.40 -4.86 -4.93
C ALA A 42 -13.50 -5.61 -3.60
N ILE A 43 -12.38 -5.71 -2.86
CA ILE A 43 -12.34 -6.31 -1.52
C ILE A 43 -13.23 -5.53 -0.55
N GLU A 44 -13.16 -4.20 -0.56
CA GLU A 44 -13.98 -3.34 0.28
C GLU A 44 -15.47 -3.55 0.03
N GLY A 45 -15.90 -3.57 -1.25
CA GLY A 45 -17.29 -3.85 -1.61
C GLY A 45 -17.78 -5.22 -1.11
N ILE A 46 -16.94 -6.25 -1.24
CA ILE A 46 -17.24 -7.60 -0.71
C ILE A 46 -17.36 -7.57 0.82
N LEU A 47 -16.40 -6.94 1.51
CA LEU A 47 -16.39 -6.84 2.97
C LEU A 47 -17.62 -6.10 3.50
N ILE A 48 -18.04 -5.01 2.86
CA ILE A 48 -19.27 -4.28 3.22
C ILE A 48 -20.48 -5.22 3.18
N GLU A 49 -20.67 -5.99 2.12
CA GLU A 49 -21.79 -6.92 1.99
C GLU A 49 -21.74 -8.08 3.01
N VAL A 50 -20.54 -8.55 3.35
CA VAL A 50 -20.33 -9.54 4.42
C VAL A 50 -20.69 -8.94 5.78
N LEU A 51 -20.21 -7.73 6.07
CA LEU A 51 -20.44 -7.01 7.32
C LEU A 51 -21.91 -6.62 7.54
N LYS A 52 -22.73 -6.53 6.50
CA LYS A 52 -24.19 -6.37 6.61
C LYS A 52 -24.88 -7.61 7.17
N LYS A 53 -24.28 -8.80 6.99
CA LYS A 53 -24.87 -10.10 7.34
C LYS A 53 -24.22 -10.73 8.56
N THR A 54 -23.03 -10.27 8.92
CA THR A 54 -22.20 -10.84 9.98
C THR A 54 -21.82 -9.76 10.98
N SER A 55 -22.09 -10.03 12.26
CA SER A 55 -21.55 -9.19 13.35
C SER A 55 -20.06 -9.40 13.45
N VAL A 56 -19.33 -8.30 13.61
CA VAL A 56 -17.87 -8.31 13.71
C VAL A 56 -17.48 -7.49 14.93
N GLU A 57 -16.70 -8.12 15.82
CA GLU A 57 -16.25 -7.53 17.07
C GLU A 57 -14.92 -6.80 16.86
N SER A 58 -14.91 -5.47 17.02
CA SER A 58 -13.72 -4.63 16.83
C SER A 58 -12.52 -5.11 17.66
N ALA A 59 -12.76 -5.49 18.92
CA ALA A 59 -11.72 -5.96 19.82
C ALA A 59 -11.02 -7.23 19.28
N ALA A 60 -11.78 -8.18 18.75
CA ALA A 60 -11.21 -9.42 18.20
C ALA A 60 -10.33 -9.16 16.98
N ILE A 61 -10.69 -8.18 16.13
CA ILE A 61 -9.84 -7.79 14.99
C ILE A 61 -8.56 -7.12 15.48
N LYS A 62 -8.65 -6.22 16.47
CA LYS A 62 -7.48 -5.53 17.02
C LYS A 62 -6.51 -6.50 17.68
N ASP A 63 -7.01 -7.48 18.44
CA ASP A 63 -6.19 -8.54 19.03
C ASP A 63 -5.46 -9.35 17.94
N TRP A 64 -6.19 -9.73 16.89
CA TRP A 64 -5.59 -10.40 15.74
C TRP A 64 -4.51 -9.55 15.05
N ILE A 65 -4.73 -8.23 14.90
CA ILE A 65 -3.73 -7.31 14.32
C ILE A 65 -2.48 -7.27 15.18
N VAL A 66 -2.62 -7.19 16.51
CA VAL A 66 -1.46 -7.21 17.42
C VAL A 66 -0.66 -8.48 17.20
N GLU A 67 -1.31 -9.65 17.25
CA GLU A 67 -0.65 -10.94 17.03
C GLU A 67 0.05 -11.00 15.66
N ALA A 68 -0.65 -10.61 14.59
CA ALA A 68 -0.14 -10.69 13.23
C ALA A 68 1.01 -9.72 12.92
N THR A 69 1.15 -8.63 13.70
CA THR A 69 2.08 -7.55 13.37
C THR A 69 3.16 -7.31 14.40
N THR A 70 3.10 -7.91 15.60
CA THR A 70 4.10 -7.74 16.67
C THR A 70 5.53 -7.97 16.15
N ASP A 71 5.77 -9.11 15.50
CA ASP A 71 7.10 -9.47 14.98
C ASP A 71 7.60 -8.48 13.92
N SER A 72 6.72 -8.06 13.01
CA SER A 72 7.07 -7.18 11.89
C SER A 72 7.22 -5.70 12.27
N SER A 73 6.49 -5.26 13.31
CA SER A 73 6.44 -3.87 13.74
C SER A 73 7.48 -3.53 14.81
N GLY A 74 8.09 -4.55 15.43
CA GLY A 74 9.08 -4.39 16.48
C GLY A 74 8.53 -3.78 17.77
N ASN A 75 7.20 -3.81 17.98
CA ASN A 75 6.56 -3.33 19.20
C ASN A 75 5.43 -4.27 19.66
N GLU A 76 5.24 -4.39 20.98
CA GLU A 76 4.29 -5.32 21.60
C GLU A 76 2.81 -4.98 21.35
N THR A 77 2.54 -3.74 20.91
CA THR A 77 1.19 -3.28 20.57
C THR A 77 0.84 -3.50 19.10
N GLY A 78 1.73 -4.10 18.30
CA GLY A 78 1.56 -4.28 16.87
C GLY A 78 1.39 -2.98 16.08
N SER A 79 0.68 -3.06 14.95
CA SER A 79 0.39 -1.92 14.08
C SER A 79 -0.77 -1.09 14.62
N VAL A 80 -0.43 -0.02 15.35
CA VAL A 80 -1.42 0.98 15.83
C VAL A 80 -2.22 1.58 14.68
N LYS A 81 -1.57 1.84 13.53
CA LYS A 81 -2.25 2.37 12.34
C LYS A 81 -3.33 1.42 11.83
N ALA A 82 -3.04 0.11 11.76
CA ALA A 82 -4.03 -0.86 11.31
C ALA A 82 -5.21 -0.94 12.29
N GLN A 83 -4.96 -0.83 13.60
CA GLN A 83 -6.02 -0.77 14.61
C GLN A 83 -6.92 0.48 14.47
N MET A 84 -6.36 1.64 14.12
CA MET A 84 -7.15 2.85 13.84
C MET A 84 -8.04 2.69 12.60
N VAL A 85 -7.53 2.05 11.54
CA VAL A 85 -8.30 1.78 10.32
C VAL A 85 -9.49 0.86 10.60
N VAL A 86 -9.35 -0.10 11.53
CA VAL A 86 -10.49 -0.94 11.96
C VAL A 86 -11.62 -0.10 12.54
N ASP A 87 -11.28 0.89 13.38
CA ASP A 87 -12.30 1.77 13.96
C ASP A 87 -12.99 2.58 12.87
N GLU A 88 -12.25 3.19 11.95
CA GLU A 88 -12.82 3.96 10.82
C GLU A 88 -13.78 3.11 9.97
N LEU A 89 -13.36 1.89 9.61
CA LEU A 89 -14.15 0.99 8.77
C LEU A 89 -15.42 0.51 9.48
N LEU A 90 -15.36 0.25 10.79
CA LEU A 90 -16.53 -0.19 11.55
C LEU A 90 -17.46 0.97 11.95
N ASP A 91 -16.92 2.18 12.15
CA ASP A 91 -17.70 3.37 12.53
C ASP A 91 -18.44 3.99 11.34
N SER A 92 -17.93 3.81 10.10
CA SER A 92 -18.63 4.17 8.86
C SER A 92 -20.02 3.54 8.69
N LYS A 93 -20.36 2.52 9.52
CA LYS A 93 -21.72 1.97 9.65
C LYS A 93 -22.76 2.93 10.24
N THR A 94 -22.36 4.09 10.77
CA THR A 94 -23.27 5.06 11.41
C THR A 94 -23.76 6.17 10.48
N GLY A 95 -23.38 6.19 9.19
CA GLY A 95 -23.70 7.25 8.24
C GLY A 95 -25.06 7.18 7.53
N ASP A 96 -25.78 6.06 7.58
CA ASP A 96 -27.09 5.89 6.90
C ASP A 96 -28.28 6.13 7.86
N GLY A 97 -28.27 7.28 8.52
CA GLY A 97 -29.27 7.62 9.53
C GLY A 97 -29.49 9.11 9.74
N ASN A 98 -29.73 9.88 8.67
CA ASN A 98 -30.59 11.08 8.73
C ASN A 98 -31.13 11.48 7.36
#